data_AF-A0A2J1DUJ8-F1
#
_entry.id   AF-A0A2J1DUJ8-F1
#
_cell.length_a   1.000
_cell.length_b   1.000
_cell.length_c   1.000
_cell.angle_alpha   90.00
_cell.angle_beta   90.00
_cell.angle_gamma   90.00
#
_symmetry.space_group_name_H-M   'P 1'
#
loop_
_entity.id
_entity.type
_entity.pdbx_description
1 polymer ?
#
loop_
_entity_poly.entity_id
_entity_poly.type
_entity_poly.pdbx_seq_one_letter_code
_entity_poly.pdbx_strand_id
1 'polypeptide(L)'
;MKTESDAAREGEVTRRVQEVASDEGIEAGILSERVATGSVVIMHTSQVAVGIGEGLRTKVNVNIGTSPACCNPDEEVEKARVAEKYGADTISDLSMAGDISGIRKRISAASS
;
A
#
# COMPACT_ATOMS: atom_id res chain seq x y z
N MET A 1 -7.25 14.43 11.03
CA MET A 1 -6.95 12.98 11.07
C MET A 1 -5.48 12.88 11.40
N LYS A 2 -5.11 12.09 12.41
CA LYS A 2 -3.73 11.90 12.86
C LYS A 2 -3.03 10.92 11.91
N THR A 3 -1.81 11.21 11.47
CA THR A 3 -1.04 10.27 10.64
C THR A 3 -0.34 9.21 11.51
N GLU A 4 0.11 8.12 10.89
CA GLU A 4 0.90 7.09 11.61
C GLU A 4 2.22 7.67 12.14
N SER A 5 2.83 8.63 11.44
CA SER A 5 4.04 9.31 11.91
C SER A 5 3.77 10.20 13.12
N ASP A 6 2.64 10.91 13.14
CA ASP A 6 2.24 11.71 14.29
C ASP A 6 1.96 10.82 15.51
N ALA A 7 1.28 9.68 15.30
CA ALA A 7 1.01 8.71 16.35
C ALA A 7 2.30 8.15 16.96
N ALA A 8 3.23 7.71 16.11
CA ALA A 8 4.50 7.19 16.56
C ALA A 8 5.33 8.22 17.34
N ARG A 9 5.34 9.49 16.92
CA ARG A 9 6.06 10.58 17.64
C ARG A 9 5.47 10.90 19.01
N GLU A 10 4.18 10.63 19.21
CA GLU A 10 3.52 10.74 20.51
C GLU A 10 3.70 9.48 21.38
N GLY A 11 4.46 8.48 20.91
CA GLY A 11 4.69 7.21 21.60
C GLY A 11 3.53 6.23 21.47
N GLU A 12 2.58 6.48 20.56
CA GLU A 12 1.44 5.60 20.32
C GLU A 12 1.80 4.50 19.32
N VAL A 13 1.64 3.24 19.72
CA VAL A 13 1.76 2.08 18.83
C VAL A 13 0.38 1.75 18.28
N THR A 14 0.09 2.21 17.06
CA THR A 14 -1.22 2.01 16.44
C THR A 14 -1.45 0.55 16.05
N ARG A 15 -2.73 0.20 15.80
CA ARG A 15 -3.10 -1.12 15.27
C ARG A 15 -2.37 -1.46 13.96
N ARG A 16 -2.18 -0.47 13.08
CA ARG A 16 -1.52 -0.68 11.78
C ARG A 16 -0.03 -0.99 11.95
N VAL A 17 0.62 -0.30 12.88
CA VAL A 17 2.01 -0.61 13.27
C VAL A 17 2.10 -2.04 13.83
N GLN A 18 1.15 -2.48 14.65
CA GLN A 18 1.12 -3.86 15.17
C GLN A 18 0.95 -4.90 14.05
N GLU A 19 0.03 -4.66 13.10
CA GLU A 19 -0.21 -5.54 11.96
C GLU A 19 1.06 -5.69 11.10
N VAL A 20 1.70 -4.58 10.74
CA VAL A 20 2.94 -4.57 9.95
C VAL A 20 4.10 -5.19 10.73
N ALA A 21 4.23 -4.90 12.02
CA ALA A 21 5.29 -5.49 12.86
C ALA A 21 5.16 -7.01 12.92
N SER A 22 3.94 -7.52 13.05
CA SER A 22 3.64 -8.95 13.04
C SER A 22 3.99 -9.60 11.70
N ASP A 23 3.62 -8.97 10.57
CA ASP A 23 3.92 -9.49 9.23
C ASP A 23 5.43 -9.48 8.91
N GLU A 24 6.15 -8.46 9.38
CA GLU A 24 7.60 -8.32 9.20
C GLU A 24 8.43 -9.11 10.23
N GLY A 25 7.79 -9.68 11.26
CA GLY A 25 8.48 -10.43 12.32
C GLY A 25 9.39 -9.55 13.20
N ILE A 26 9.01 -8.29 13.41
CA ILE A 26 9.75 -7.33 14.22
C ILE A 26 8.93 -6.85 15.41
N GLU A 27 9.58 -6.28 16.41
CA GLU A 27 8.90 -5.73 17.59
C GLU A 27 8.20 -4.40 17.26
N ALA A 28 6.97 -4.22 17.73
CA ALA A 28 6.15 -3.07 17.35
C ALA A 28 6.69 -1.73 17.86
N GLY A 29 7.38 -1.72 19.01
CA GLY A 29 8.09 -0.55 19.52
C GLY A 29 9.20 -0.10 18.56
N ILE A 30 10.04 -1.04 18.12
CA ILE A 30 11.10 -0.78 17.13
C ILE A 30 10.51 -0.22 15.83
N LEU A 31 9.43 -0.82 15.32
CA LEU A 31 8.78 -0.31 14.12
C LEU A 31 8.21 1.10 14.33
N SER A 32 7.57 1.35 15.46
CA SER A 32 7.04 2.67 15.82
C SER A 32 8.14 3.72 15.86
N GLU A 33 9.31 3.42 16.46
CA GLU A 33 10.46 4.33 16.45
C GLU A 33 10.95 4.65 15.03
N ARG A 34 11.00 3.66 14.14
CA ARG A 34 11.34 3.88 12.72
C ARG A 34 10.31 4.75 11.99
N VAL A 35 9.03 4.61 12.33
CA VAL A 35 7.94 5.45 11.80
C VAL A 35 8.03 6.88 12.34
N ALA A 36 8.37 7.05 13.63
CA ALA A 36 8.55 8.36 14.26
C ALA A 36 9.72 9.15 13.65
N THR A 37 10.83 8.45 13.37
CA THR A 37 12.04 9.01 12.76
C THR A 37 11.94 9.21 11.24
N GLY A 38 10.91 8.64 10.60
CA GLY A 38 10.69 8.73 9.16
C GLY A 38 11.50 7.74 8.32
N SER A 39 12.14 6.76 8.97
CA SER A 39 12.90 5.69 8.29
C SER A 39 12.00 4.60 7.71
N VAL A 40 10.76 4.51 8.20
CA VAL A 40 9.69 3.65 7.69
C VAL A 40 8.41 4.46 7.54
N VAL A 41 7.66 4.21 6.47
CA VAL A 41 6.28 4.67 6.30
C VAL A 41 5.32 3.49 6.38
N ILE A 42 4.16 3.70 7.01
CA ILE A 42 3.04 2.76 6.97
C ILE A 42 2.03 3.26 5.95
N MET A 43 1.92 2.55 4.82
CA MET A 43 0.86 2.75 3.84
C MET A 43 -0.31 1.84 4.19
N HIS A 44 -1.55 2.32 4.03
CA HIS A 44 -2.70 1.49 4.38
C HIS A 44 -3.92 1.79 3.53
N THR A 45 -4.74 0.78 3.33
CA THR A 45 -6.12 0.88 2.82
C THR A 45 -7.10 0.76 4.00
N SER A 46 -8.38 0.50 3.72
CA SER A 46 -9.33 0.08 4.75
C SER A 46 -9.17 -1.38 5.16
N GLN A 47 -8.39 -2.18 4.41
CA GLN A 47 -8.29 -3.63 4.57
C GLN A 47 -6.89 -4.06 5.03
N VAL A 48 -5.83 -3.47 4.48
CA VAL A 48 -4.44 -3.90 4.69
C VAL A 48 -3.52 -2.72 5.00
N ALA A 49 -2.47 -2.98 5.79
CA ALA A 49 -1.37 -2.05 6.03
C ALA A 49 -0.04 -2.69 5.61
N VAL A 50 0.83 -1.89 4.99
CA VAL A 50 2.15 -2.30 4.49
C VAL A 50 3.20 -1.31 4.99
N GLY A 51 4.26 -1.82 5.60
CA GLY A 51 5.44 -1.04 5.96
C GLY A 51 6.44 -0.97 4.82
N ILE A 52 6.97 0.21 4.54
CA ILE A 52 8.01 0.43 3.55
C ILE A 52 9.14 1.23 4.19
N GLY A 53 10.34 0.67 4.23
CA GLY A 53 11.52 1.39 4.74
C GLY A 53 12.58 0.48 5.33
N GLU A 54 13.45 1.09 6.12
CA GLU A 54 14.67 0.46 6.61
C GLU A 54 14.40 -0.75 7.52
N GLY A 55 15.13 -1.84 7.26
CA GLY A 55 15.10 -3.06 8.05
C GLY A 55 13.79 -3.84 7.98
N LEU A 56 12.95 -3.57 6.99
CA LEU A 56 11.82 -4.41 6.57
C LEU A 56 12.21 -5.22 5.32
N ARG A 57 11.40 -6.22 4.96
CA ARG A 57 11.56 -6.94 3.68
C ARG A 57 11.44 -5.97 2.51
N THR A 58 12.21 -6.20 1.45
CA THR A 58 12.11 -5.42 0.21
C THR A 58 10.71 -5.53 -0.37
N LYS A 59 10.16 -4.38 -0.77
CA LYS A 59 8.80 -4.27 -1.31
C LYS A 59 8.81 -4.09 -2.82
N VAL A 60 7.83 -4.66 -3.50
CA VAL A 60 7.63 -4.57 -4.95
C VAL A 60 6.34 -3.82 -5.24
N ASN A 61 6.45 -2.73 -6.00
CA ASN A 61 5.31 -1.97 -6.51
C ASN A 61 5.03 -2.33 -7.97
N VAL A 62 3.76 -2.55 -8.32
CA VAL A 62 3.33 -2.74 -9.71
C VAL A 62 2.53 -1.54 -10.19
N ASN A 63 2.89 -1.02 -11.37
CA ASN A 63 2.16 0.04 -12.04
C ASN A 63 1.17 -0.55 -13.05
N ILE A 64 -0.08 -0.11 -12.97
CA ILE A 64 -1.14 -0.43 -13.93
C ILE A 64 -1.78 0.88 -14.41
N GLY A 65 -2.62 0.81 -15.44
CA GLY A 65 -3.38 1.96 -15.88
C GLY A 65 -3.68 1.95 -17.37
N THR A 66 -4.72 2.71 -17.72
CA THR A 66 -5.15 2.91 -19.11
C THR A 66 -4.41 4.06 -19.80
N SER A 67 -4.41 4.03 -21.12
CA SER A 67 -3.85 5.09 -21.98
C SER A 67 -4.84 5.45 -23.10
N PRO A 68 -4.65 6.60 -23.80
CA PRO A 68 -5.48 6.93 -24.95
C PRO A 68 -5.46 5.87 -26.07
N ALA A 69 -4.36 5.09 -26.17
CA ALA A 69 -4.22 4.02 -27.16
C ALA A 69 -4.89 2.70 -26.71
N CYS A 70 -5.02 2.48 -25.40
CA CYS A 70 -5.61 1.27 -24.84
C CYS A 70 -6.32 1.61 -23.52
N CYS A 71 -7.65 1.66 -23.59
CA CYS A 71 -8.51 2.00 -22.45
C CYS A 71 -9.48 0.84 -22.18
N ASN A 72 -8.98 -0.20 -21.51
CA ASN A 72 -9.78 -1.35 -21.09
C ASN A 72 -9.73 -1.51 -19.56
N PRO A 73 -10.75 -1.02 -18.83
CA PRO A 73 -10.83 -1.15 -17.38
C PRO A 73 -10.82 -2.60 -16.87
N ASP A 74 -11.36 -3.55 -17.65
CA ASP A 74 -11.43 -4.96 -17.25
C ASP A 74 -10.04 -5.58 -17.24
N GLU A 75 -9.21 -5.26 -18.24
CA GLU A 75 -7.82 -5.68 -18.28
C GLU A 75 -7.00 -5.10 -17.11
N GLU A 76 -7.23 -3.85 -16.72
CA GLU A 76 -6.52 -3.25 -15.58
C GLU A 76 -6.88 -3.92 -14.26
N VAL A 77 -8.15 -4.34 -14.10
CA VAL A 77 -8.57 -5.13 -12.93
C VAL A 77 -7.89 -6.50 -12.92
N GLU A 78 -7.80 -7.18 -14.07
CA GLU A 78 -7.11 -8.46 -14.14
C GLU A 78 -5.61 -8.33 -13.88
N LYS A 79 -4.96 -7.26 -14.38
CA LYS A 79 -3.56 -6.95 -14.07
C LYS A 79 -3.35 -6.75 -12.56
N ALA A 80 -4.27 -6.05 -11.88
CA ALA A 80 -4.20 -5.86 -10.43
C ALA A 80 -4.26 -7.19 -9.68
N ARG A 81 -5.20 -8.07 -10.04
CA ARG A 81 -5.32 -9.42 -9.44
C ARG A 81 -4.09 -10.28 -9.69
N VAL A 82 -3.54 -10.22 -10.89
CA VAL A 82 -2.32 -10.94 -11.25
C VAL A 82 -1.14 -10.40 -10.43
N ALA A 83 -1.01 -9.08 -10.29
CA ALA A 83 0.04 -8.46 -9.48
C ALA A 83 0.00 -8.94 -8.02
N GLU A 84 -1.16 -8.89 -7.38
CA GLU A 84 -1.35 -9.38 -6.00
C GLU A 84 -1.05 -10.89 -5.89
N LYS A 85 -1.57 -11.70 -6.82
CA LYS A 85 -1.34 -13.16 -6.85
C LYS A 85 0.14 -13.52 -6.90
N TYR A 86 0.97 -12.72 -7.57
CA TYR A 86 2.41 -12.95 -7.69
C TYR A 86 3.24 -12.15 -6.68
N GLY A 87 2.60 -11.53 -5.68
CA GLY A 87 3.28 -10.94 -4.52
C GLY A 87 3.67 -9.47 -4.68
N ALA A 88 2.91 -8.68 -5.44
CA ALA A 88 3.05 -7.22 -5.38
C ALA A 88 2.63 -6.72 -3.99
N ASP A 89 3.50 -5.94 -3.33
CA ASP A 89 3.20 -5.32 -2.03
C ASP A 89 2.33 -4.07 -2.18
N THR A 90 2.47 -3.36 -3.30
CA THR A 90 1.65 -2.18 -3.62
C THR A 90 1.30 -2.12 -5.11
N ILE A 91 0.17 -1.48 -5.41
CA ILE A 91 -0.28 -1.24 -6.78
C ILE A 91 -0.56 0.25 -6.96
N SER A 92 -0.03 0.83 -8.04
CA SER A 92 -0.28 2.23 -8.42
C SER A 92 -1.08 2.30 -9.72
N ASP A 93 -2.24 2.96 -9.66
CA ASP A 93 -3.06 3.29 -10.84
C ASP A 93 -2.56 4.58 -11.49
N LEU A 94 -1.96 4.43 -12.68
CA LEU A 94 -1.42 5.49 -13.52
C LEU A 94 -2.31 5.75 -14.76
N SER A 95 -3.61 5.45 -14.68
CA SER A 95 -4.55 5.66 -15.78
C SER A 95 -4.58 7.11 -16.27
N MET A 96 -4.55 7.30 -17.59
CA MET A 96 -4.54 8.61 -18.26
C MET A 96 -5.75 8.82 -19.18
N ALA A 97 -6.62 7.83 -19.38
CA ALA A 97 -7.77 7.91 -20.27
C ALA A 97 -9.00 7.20 -19.70
N GLY A 98 -10.18 7.51 -20.25
CA GLY A 98 -11.45 6.97 -19.78
C GLY A 98 -11.90 7.54 -18.44
N ASP A 99 -12.80 6.83 -17.75
CA ASP A 99 -13.24 7.18 -16.41
C ASP A 99 -12.21 6.75 -15.36
N ILE A 100 -11.18 7.57 -15.17
CA ILE A 100 -10.08 7.31 -14.22
C ILE A 100 -10.63 7.03 -12.81
N SER A 101 -11.66 7.76 -12.38
CA SER A 101 -12.24 7.58 -11.05
C SER A 101 -12.96 6.24 -10.92
N GLY A 102 -13.72 5.85 -11.96
CA GLY A 102 -14.38 4.55 -12.03
C GLY A 102 -13.39 3.40 -12.10
N ILE A 103 -12.36 3.51 -12.95
CA ILE A 103 -11.29 2.51 -13.10
C ILE A 103 -10.60 2.27 -11.76
N ARG A 104 -10.18 3.35 -11.07
CA ARG A 104 -9.52 3.24 -9.77
C ARG A 104 -10.38 2.54 -8.73
N LYS A 105 -11.66 2.87 -8.64
CA LYS A 105 -12.59 2.20 -7.72
C LYS A 105 -12.70 0.71 -8.00
N ARG A 106 -12.72 0.32 -9.28
CA ARG A 106 -12.80 -1.09 -9.67
C ARG A 106 -11.52 -1.86 -9.31
N ILE A 107 -10.36 -1.25 -9.55
CA ILE A 107 -9.05 -1.79 -9.15
C ILE A 107 -9.01 -1.97 -7.63
N SER A 108 -9.28 -0.91 -6.85
CA SER A 108 -9.24 -0.95 -5.39
C SER A 108 -10.26 -1.91 -4.76
N ALA A 109 -11.35 -2.25 -5.47
CA ALA A 109 -12.31 -3.26 -5.02
C ALA A 109 -11.89 -4.69 -5.36
N ALA A 110 -10.92 -4.87 -6.27
CA ALA A 110 -10.46 -6.17 -6.74
C ALA A 110 -9.14 -6.63 -6.12
N SER A 111 -8.43 -5.73 -5.43
CA SER A 111 -7.18 -5.99 -4.70
C SER A 111 -7.33 -5.65 -3.22
N SER A 112 -6.63 -6.36 -2.34
CA SER A 112 -6.73 -6.22 -0.87
C SER A 112 -5.77 -5.16 -0.29
#